data_AF-A0A7C4ULA1-F1
#
_entry.id   AF-A0A7C4ULA1-F1
#
_cell.length_a   1.000
_cell.length_b   1.000
_cell.length_c   1.000
_cell.angle_alpha   90.00
_cell.angle_beta   90.00
_cell.angle_gamma   90.00
#
_symmetry.space_group_name_H-M   'P 1'
#
loop_
_entity.id
_entity.type
_entity.pdbx_description
1 polymer ?
#
loop_
_entity_poly.entity_id
_entity_poly.type
_entity_poly.pdbx_seq_one_letter_code
_entity_poly.pdbx_strand_id
1 'polypeptide(L)'
;MPQPRPASVTLLLWLVLLLSAWGAVRFAAALRWWDVLKEFESSLSALYLSIGGAVWCVAGVVLFWMVARRRPRARSALLASTILWYCQYWVERLFFQATRANSVFVLVVSTFILAVIIVDLHLPSTRNHFITSEEHEQADKPTKTA
;
A
#
# COMPACT_ATOMS: atom_id res chain seq x y z
N MET A 1 -7.67 30.18 4.30
CA MET A 1 -8.58 29.20 3.68
C MET A 1 -7.85 27.87 3.57
N PRO A 2 -8.42 26.73 3.97
CA PRO A 2 -7.76 25.43 3.80
C PRO A 2 -7.56 25.18 2.30
N GLN A 3 -6.30 25.08 1.88
CA GLN A 3 -5.94 24.73 0.50
C GLN A 3 -6.57 23.37 0.13
N PRO A 4 -7.27 23.26 -1.02
CA PRO A 4 -7.85 21.99 -1.44
C PRO A 4 -6.75 20.93 -1.59
N ARG A 5 -7.04 19.70 -1.14
CA ARG A 5 -6.09 18.60 -1.27
C ARG A 5 -5.86 18.31 -2.76
N PRO A 6 -4.60 18.11 -3.20
CA PRO A 6 -4.33 17.73 -4.59
C PRO A 6 -5.09 16.47 -4.96
N ALA A 7 -5.62 16.41 -6.19
CA ALA A 7 -6.29 15.22 -6.70
C ALA A 7 -5.39 13.96 -6.60
N SER A 8 -4.09 14.08 -6.87
CA SER A 8 -3.10 13.00 -6.72
C SER A 8 -3.01 12.46 -5.29
N VAL A 9 -3.09 13.31 -4.26
CA VAL A 9 -3.06 12.86 -2.86
C VAL A 9 -4.34 12.10 -2.52
N THR A 10 -5.48 12.54 -3.05
CA THR A 10 -6.76 11.84 -2.88
C THR A 10 -6.73 10.48 -3.57
N LEU A 11 -6.15 10.38 -4.77
CA LEU A 11 -5.97 9.12 -5.48
C LEU A 11 -5.06 8.15 -4.71
N LEU A 12 -3.93 8.63 -4.16
CA LEU A 12 -3.06 7.83 -3.30
C LEU A 12 -3.79 7.32 -2.05
N LEU A 13 -4.60 8.16 -1.40
CA LEU A 13 -5.41 7.76 -0.25
C LEU A 13 -6.42 6.66 -0.62
N TRP A 14 -7.08 6.77 -1.76
CA TRP A 14 -7.99 5.74 -2.26
C TRP A 14 -7.26 4.42 -2.53
N LEU A 15 -6.09 4.47 -3.16
CA LEU A 15 -5.29 3.26 -3.41
C LEU A 15 -4.86 2.58 -2.10
N VAL A 16 -4.49 3.37 -1.08
CA VAL A 16 -4.13 2.84 0.24
C VAL A 16 -5.34 2.22 0.95
N LEU A 17 -6.52 2.83 0.83
CA LEU A 17 -7.75 2.26 1.39
C LEU A 17 -8.12 0.95 0.68
N LEU A 18 -7.99 0.89 -0.65
CA LEU A 18 -8.19 -0.35 -1.40
C LEU A 18 -7.20 -1.43 -0.98
N LEU A 19 -5.93 -1.09 -0.75
CA LEU A 19 -4.93 -2.02 -0.23
C LEU A 19 -5.33 -2.59 1.14
N SER A 20 -5.79 -1.73 2.04
CA SER A 20 -6.24 -2.14 3.38
C SER A 20 -7.49 -3.04 3.30
N ALA A 21 -8.49 -2.62 2.52
CA ALA A 21 -9.71 -3.40 2.30
C ALA A 21 -9.40 -4.76 1.67
N TRP A 22 -8.49 -4.81 0.70
CA TRP A 22 -8.06 -6.05 0.09
C TRP A 22 -7.34 -6.98 1.08
N GLY A 23 -6.45 -6.43 1.92
CA GLY A 23 -5.81 -7.16 3.01
C GLY A 23 -6.82 -7.73 4.01
N ALA A 24 -7.82 -6.93 4.39
CA ALA A 24 -8.91 -7.35 5.28
C ALA A 24 -9.77 -8.47 4.67
N VAL A 25 -10.15 -8.34 3.39
CA VAL A 25 -10.88 -9.38 2.65
C VAL A 25 -10.07 -10.67 2.59
N ARG A 26 -8.77 -10.57 2.29
CA ARG A 26 -7.87 -11.74 2.25
C ARG A 26 -7.74 -12.42 3.60
N PHE A 27 -7.61 -11.66 4.68
CA PHE A 27 -7.56 -12.17 6.05
C PHE A 27 -8.88 -12.87 6.43
N ALA A 28 -10.02 -12.21 6.19
CA ALA A 28 -11.33 -12.76 6.49
C ALA A 28 -11.63 -14.02 5.67
N ALA A 29 -11.25 -14.05 4.39
CA ALA A 29 -11.40 -15.22 3.54
C ALA A 29 -10.54 -16.39 4.05
N ALA A 30 -9.29 -16.14 4.44
CA ALA A 30 -8.41 -17.17 4.98
C ALA A 30 -8.95 -17.78 6.28
N LEU A 31 -9.53 -16.96 7.17
CA LEU A 31 -10.17 -17.44 8.39
C LEU A 31 -11.46 -18.21 8.10
N ARG A 32 -12.32 -17.69 7.22
CA ARG A 32 -13.61 -18.31 6.93
C ARG A 32 -13.49 -19.66 6.22
N TRP A 33 -12.45 -19.82 5.39
CA TRP A 33 -12.23 -21.02 4.59
C TRP A 33 -11.05 -21.86 5.10
N TRP A 34 -10.65 -21.65 6.35
CA TRP A 34 -9.45 -22.24 6.94
C TRP A 34 -9.40 -23.77 6.75
N ASP A 35 -10.49 -24.45 7.09
CA ASP A 35 -10.59 -25.91 7.00
C ASP A 35 -10.52 -26.40 5.54
N VAL A 36 -11.18 -25.68 4.62
CA VAL A 36 -11.14 -25.99 3.19
C VAL A 36 -9.71 -25.85 2.65
N LEU A 37 -9.00 -24.79 3.02
CA LEU A 37 -7.61 -24.61 2.58
C LEU A 37 -6.67 -25.68 3.12
N LYS A 38 -6.94 -26.18 4.34
CA LYS A 38 -6.18 -27.25 4.97
C LYS A 38 -6.50 -28.61 4.35
N GLU A 39 -7.76 -28.87 4.05
CA GLU A 39 -8.25 -30.13 3.47
C GLU A 39 -7.74 -30.34 2.05
N PHE A 40 -7.70 -29.29 1.22
CA PHE A 40 -7.26 -29.37 -0.17
C PHE A 40 -5.77 -29.11 -0.38
N GLU A 41 -4.96 -29.11 0.69
CA GLU A 41 -3.51 -28.83 0.65
C GLU A 41 -3.17 -27.63 -0.26
N SER A 42 -3.88 -26.52 -0.05
CA SER A 42 -3.70 -25.31 -0.86
C SER A 42 -2.22 -24.94 -0.96
N SER A 43 -1.78 -24.58 -2.18
CA SER A 43 -0.39 -24.17 -2.45
C SER A 43 0.07 -23.05 -1.52
N LEU A 44 -0.84 -22.16 -1.12
CA LEU A 44 -0.63 -21.24 0.01
C LEU A 44 -1.35 -21.77 1.24
N SER A 45 -0.58 -21.98 2.32
CA SER A 45 -1.13 -22.30 3.64
C SER A 45 -2.12 -21.21 4.10
N ALA A 46 -3.22 -21.62 4.73
CA ALA A 46 -4.20 -20.71 5.34
C ALA A 46 -3.56 -19.72 6.31
N LEU A 47 -2.52 -20.15 7.03
CA LEU A 47 -1.76 -19.33 7.97
C LEU A 47 -0.96 -18.23 7.26
N TYR A 48 -0.33 -18.55 6.14
CA TYR A 48 0.37 -17.55 5.33
C TYR A 48 -0.60 -16.51 4.78
N LEU A 49 -1.76 -16.95 4.27
CA LEU A 49 -2.80 -16.06 3.73
C LEU A 49 -3.39 -15.13 4.79
N SER A 50 -3.63 -15.65 5.99
CA SER A 50 -4.16 -14.84 7.09
C SER A 50 -3.14 -13.81 7.57
N ILE A 51 -1.90 -14.22 7.86
CA ILE A 51 -0.85 -13.29 8.28
C ILE A 51 -0.59 -12.24 7.21
N GLY A 52 -0.45 -12.64 5.95
CA GLY A 52 -0.25 -11.72 4.83
C GLY A 52 -1.40 -10.72 4.69
N GLY A 53 -2.65 -11.18 4.79
CA GLY A 53 -3.82 -10.31 4.77
C GLY A 53 -3.85 -9.31 5.93
N ALA A 54 -3.54 -9.76 7.15
CA ALA A 54 -3.48 -8.91 8.33
C ALA A 54 -2.36 -7.86 8.22
N VAL A 55 -1.16 -8.26 7.78
CA VAL A 55 -0.03 -7.36 7.57
C VAL A 55 -0.39 -6.26 6.58
N TRP A 56 -1.00 -6.59 5.43
CA TRP A 56 -1.40 -5.59 4.43
C TRP A 56 -2.57 -4.72 4.88
N CYS A 57 -3.50 -5.28 5.65
CA CYS A 57 -4.58 -4.52 6.27
C CYS A 57 -4.03 -3.42 7.19
N VAL A 58 -3.16 -3.82 8.14
CA VAL A 58 -2.52 -2.92 9.11
C VAL A 58 -1.61 -1.92 8.40
N ALA A 59 -0.80 -2.38 7.44
CA ALA A 59 0.07 -1.50 6.66
C ALA A 59 -0.74 -0.43 5.92
N GLY A 60 -1.87 -0.80 5.30
CA GLY A 60 -2.77 0.15 4.65
C GLY A 60 -3.32 1.20 5.62
N VAL A 61 -3.77 0.79 6.81
CA VAL A 61 -4.25 1.74 7.84
C VAL A 61 -3.13 2.70 8.29
N VAL A 62 -1.92 2.17 8.53
CA VAL A 62 -0.76 2.97 8.94
C VAL A 62 -0.36 3.96 7.86
N LEU A 63 -0.31 3.53 6.59
CA LEU A 63 -0.03 4.39 5.45
C LEU A 63 -1.09 5.49 5.30
N PHE A 64 -2.38 5.14 5.44
CA PHE A 64 -3.47 6.10 5.38
C PHE A 64 -3.30 7.17 6.45
N TRP A 65 -2.99 6.76 7.67
CA TRP A 65 -2.73 7.68 8.78
C TRP A 65 -1.50 8.56 8.55
N MET A 66 -0.41 8.02 8.00
CA MET A 66 0.80 8.79 7.67
C MET A 66 0.51 9.85 6.61
N VAL A 67 -0.23 9.51 5.55
CA VAL A 67 -0.62 10.45 4.50
C VAL A 67 -1.61 11.48 5.04
N ALA A 68 -2.60 11.06 5.84
CA ALA A 68 -3.57 11.96 6.45
C ALA A 68 -2.92 12.98 7.39
N ARG A 69 -1.86 12.58 8.12
CA ARG A 69 -1.05 13.46 8.98
C ARG A 69 0.09 14.18 8.26
N ARG A 70 0.20 14.04 6.94
CA ARG A 70 1.26 14.64 6.11
C ARG A 70 2.68 14.37 6.64
N ARG A 71 2.93 13.17 7.17
CA ARG A 71 4.24 12.82 7.72
C ARG A 71 5.30 12.82 6.61
N PRO A 72 6.52 13.30 6.88
CA PRO A 72 7.59 13.35 5.86
C PRO A 72 7.99 11.98 5.33
N ARG A 73 7.89 10.95 6.17
CA ARG A 73 8.17 9.55 5.81
C ARG A 73 7.03 8.87 5.05
N ALA A 74 5.89 9.53 4.84
CA ALA A 74 4.76 8.93 4.13
C ALA A 74 5.13 8.59 2.69
N ARG A 75 5.89 9.46 2.01
CA ARG A 75 6.32 9.23 0.62
C ARG A 75 7.20 7.99 0.49
N SER A 76 8.23 7.87 1.34
CA SER A 76 9.15 6.72 1.29
C SER A 76 8.44 5.44 1.71
N ALA A 77 7.55 5.50 2.72
CA ALA A 77 6.73 4.36 3.13
C ALA A 77 5.80 3.88 2.00
N LEU A 78 5.09 4.80 1.32
CA LEU A 78 4.24 4.46 0.18
C LEU A 78 5.02 3.79 -0.95
N LEU A 79 6.18 4.35 -1.32
CA LEU A 79 7.02 3.78 -2.37
C LEU A 79 7.51 2.38 -2.00
N ALA A 80 8.04 2.21 -0.79
CA ALA A 80 8.52 0.93 -0.30
C ALA A 80 7.41 -0.12 -0.25
N SER A 81 6.24 0.23 0.30
CA SER A 81 5.08 -0.66 0.36
C SER A 81 4.55 -1.04 -1.02
N THR A 82 4.54 -0.11 -1.98
CA THR A 82 4.06 -0.39 -3.34
C THR A 82 4.99 -1.36 -4.07
N ILE A 83 6.31 -1.14 -3.97
CA ILE A 83 7.31 -2.04 -4.56
C ILE A 83 7.22 -3.42 -3.90
N LEU A 84 7.14 -3.47 -2.56
CA LEU A 84 7.03 -4.72 -1.82
C LEU A 84 5.76 -5.50 -2.21
N TRP A 85 4.63 -4.80 -2.33
CA TRP A 85 3.37 -5.40 -2.77
C TRP A 85 3.49 -5.99 -4.18
N TYR A 86 4.09 -5.23 -5.12
CA TYR A 86 4.29 -5.67 -6.49
C TYR A 86 5.16 -6.93 -6.56
N CYS A 87 6.30 -6.93 -5.85
CA CYS A 87 7.20 -8.08 -5.79
C CYS A 87 6.52 -9.29 -5.15
N GLN A 88 5.85 -9.11 -4.01
CA GLN A 88 5.13 -10.19 -3.36
C GLN A 88 4.06 -10.78 -4.27
N TYR A 89 3.27 -9.94 -4.96
CA TYR A 89 2.23 -10.39 -5.88
C TYR A 89 2.79 -11.29 -6.99
N TRP A 90 3.91 -10.87 -7.60
CA TRP A 90 4.54 -11.65 -8.66
C TRP A 90 5.18 -12.94 -8.16
N VAL A 91 5.80 -12.92 -6.98
CA VAL A 91 6.30 -14.15 -6.34
C VAL A 91 5.15 -15.12 -6.07
N GLU A 92 4.07 -14.67 -5.44
CA GLU A 92 2.90 -15.52 -5.16
C GLU A 92 2.32 -16.11 -6.45
N ARG A 93 2.20 -15.29 -7.50
CA ARG A 93 1.62 -15.69 -8.77
C ARG A 93 2.49 -16.68 -9.54
N LEU A 94 3.81 -16.50 -9.56
CA LEU A 94 4.71 -17.36 -10.33
C LEU A 94 4.94 -18.72 -9.67
N PHE A 95 5.00 -18.75 -8.33
CA PHE A 95 5.35 -19.98 -7.60
C PHE A 95 4.13 -20.81 -7.18
N PHE A 96 2.97 -20.18 -6.97
CA PHE A 96 1.87 -20.87 -6.30
C PHE A 96 0.53 -20.86 -7.05
N GLN A 97 0.40 -20.05 -8.11
CA GLN A 97 -0.79 -20.06 -8.93
C GLN A 97 -0.55 -20.85 -10.22
N ALA A 98 -1.52 -21.66 -10.61
CA ALA A 98 -1.50 -22.34 -11.89
C ALA A 98 -1.39 -21.33 -13.05
N THR A 99 -0.70 -21.71 -14.13
CA THR A 99 -0.48 -20.85 -15.29
C THR A 99 -1.82 -20.42 -15.89
N ARG A 100 -2.18 -19.15 -15.71
CA ARG A 100 -3.38 -18.55 -16.33
C ARG A 100 -2.99 -17.78 -17.59
N ALA A 101 -3.79 -17.90 -18.64
CA ALA A 101 -3.58 -17.22 -19.92
C ALA A 101 -3.55 -15.68 -19.81
N ASN A 102 -4.11 -15.10 -18.73
CA ASN A 102 -4.15 -13.67 -18.51
C ASN A 102 -2.89 -13.07 -17.84
N SER A 103 -1.78 -13.82 -17.77
CA SER A 103 -0.57 -13.36 -17.07
C SER A 103 0.04 -12.12 -17.67
N VAL A 104 0.08 -12.01 -19.00
CA VAL A 104 0.59 -10.81 -19.70
C VAL A 104 -0.30 -9.60 -19.41
N PHE A 105 -1.63 -9.76 -19.46
CA PHE A 105 -2.57 -8.68 -19.16
C PHE A 105 -2.36 -8.15 -17.73
N VAL A 106 -2.22 -9.04 -16.75
CA VAL A 106 -2.04 -8.62 -15.36
C VAL A 106 -0.65 -8.03 -15.11
N LEU A 107 0.38 -8.45 -15.84
CA LEU A 107 1.68 -7.77 -15.86
C LEU A 107 1.52 -6.32 -16.31
N VAL A 108 0.93 -6.10 -17.48
CA VAL A 108 0.74 -4.75 -18.01
C VAL A 108 -0.05 -3.87 -17.04
N VAL A 109 -1.17 -4.37 -16.50
CA VAL A 109 -2.01 -3.59 -15.57
C VAL A 109 -1.29 -3.31 -14.25
N SER A 110 -0.64 -4.31 -13.65
CA SER A 110 0.06 -4.12 -12.36
C SER A 110 1.28 -3.20 -12.51
N THR A 111 2.05 -3.32 -13.59
CA THR A 111 3.15 -2.41 -13.88
C THR A 111 2.65 -0.99 -14.17
N PHE A 112 1.53 -0.85 -14.89
CA PHE A 112 0.91 0.46 -15.13
C PHE A 112 0.49 1.14 -13.81
N ILE A 113 -0.18 0.41 -12.91
CA ILE A 113 -0.55 0.95 -11.58
C ILE A 113 0.70 1.37 -10.79
N LEU A 114 1.75 0.55 -10.78
CA LEU A 114 3.02 0.88 -10.14
C LEU A 114 3.61 2.18 -10.72
N ALA A 115 3.61 2.32 -12.05
CA ALA A 115 4.10 3.52 -12.73
C ALA A 115 3.27 4.77 -12.35
N VAL A 116 1.94 4.66 -12.31
CA VAL A 116 1.05 5.76 -11.88
C VAL A 116 1.39 6.20 -10.45
N ILE A 117 1.53 5.26 -9.52
CA ILE A 117 1.89 5.57 -8.12
C ILE A 117 3.24 6.27 -8.03
N ILE A 118 4.25 5.77 -8.76
CA ILE A 118 5.58 6.41 -8.79
C ILE A 118 5.47 7.83 -9.34
N VAL A 119 4.78 8.02 -10.48
CA VAL A 119 4.60 9.35 -11.07
C VAL A 119 3.88 10.29 -10.10
N ASP A 120 2.80 9.85 -9.46
CA ASP A 120 2.05 10.64 -8.47
C ASP A 120 2.89 11.03 -7.25
N LEU A 121 3.80 10.16 -6.81
CA LEU A 121 4.73 10.49 -5.73
C LEU A 121 5.81 11.48 -6.16
N HIS A 122 6.12 11.59 -7.45
CA HIS A 122 7.09 12.53 -8.01
C HIS A 122 6.48 13.84 -8.49
N LEU A 123 5.15 13.92 -8.62
CA LEU A 123 4.45 15.15 -8.99
C LEU A 123 4.74 16.28 -7.97
N PRO A 124 5.03 17.52 -8.43
CA PRO A 124 5.38 18.64 -7.56
C PRO A 124 4.25 19.00 -6.59
N SER A 125 2.99 18.75 -6.94
CA SER A 125 1.84 18.97 -6.06
C SER A 125 1.88 18.07 -4.82
N THR A 126 2.21 16.79 -5.01
CA THR A 126 2.38 15.81 -3.93
C THR A 126 3.62 16.14 -3.10
N ARG A 127 4.73 16.51 -3.77
CA ARG A 127 5.99 16.88 -3.10
C ARG A 127 5.80 18.12 -2.20
N ASN A 128 5.14 19.16 -2.71
CA ASN A 128 4.88 20.37 -1.94
C ASN A 128 3.96 20.10 -0.75
N HIS A 129 2.98 19.20 -0.90
CA HIS A 129 2.10 18.82 0.21
C HIS A 129 2.86 18.22 1.42
N PHE A 130 3.92 17.45 1.16
CA PHE A 130 4.75 16.84 2.20
C PHE A 130 5.88 17.76 2.69
N ILE A 131 6.42 18.64 1.84
CA ILE A 131 7.45 19.63 2.22
C ILE A 131 6.87 20.73 3.10
N THR A 132 5.71 21.30 2.73
CA THR A 132 5.07 22.35 3.54
C THR A 132 4.76 21.86 4.95
N SER A 133 4.48 20.57 5.16
CA SER A 133 4.35 20.00 6.51
C SER A 133 5.66 19.87 7.28
N GLU A 134 6.80 19.62 6.62
CA GLU A 134 8.12 19.59 7.29
C GLU A 134 8.49 20.97 7.85
N GLU A 135 8.20 22.04 7.11
CA GLU A 135 8.49 23.41 7.54
C GLU A 135 7.69 23.78 8.81
N HIS A 136 6.43 23.34 8.90
CA HIS A 136 5.59 23.57 10.09
C HIS A 136 6.03 22.72 11.29
N GLU A 137 6.49 21.48 11.08
CA GLU A 137 6.99 20.61 12.16
C GLU A 137 8.38 21.04 12.66
N GLN A 138 9.18 21.71 11.84
CA GLN A 138 10.46 22.30 12.25
C GLN A 138 10.29 23.63 12.99
N ALA A 139 9.32 24.47 12.61
CA ALA A 139 9.04 25.73 13.29
C ALA A 139 8.56 25.55 14.74
N ASP A 140 7.93 24.41 15.05
CA ASP A 140 7.36 24.11 16.37
C ASP A 140 8.34 23.36 17.30
N LYS A 141 9.55 23.03 16.82
CA LYS A 141 10.60 22.51 17.71
C LYS A 141 11.19 23.68 18.49
N PRO A 142 11.06 23.72 19.83
CA PRO A 142 11.69 24.76 20.62
C PRO A 142 13.20 24.66 20.38
N THR A 143 13.77 25.75 19.87
CA THR A 143 15.21 25.94 19.75
C THR A 143 15.82 25.70 21.12
N LYS A 144 16.39 24.52 21.34
CA LYS A 144 17.23 24.26 22.49
C LYS A 144 18.50 25.08 22.27
N THR A 145 18.47 26.33 22.72
CA THR A 145 19.67 27.14 22.97
C THR A 145 20.46 26.41 24.03
N ALA A 146 21.58 25.82 23.60
CA ALA A 146 22.66 25.37 24.47
C ALA A 146 23.48 26.57 24.93
#